data_AF-A0A517VAV4-F1
#
_entry.id   AF-A0A517VAV4-F1
#
_cell.length_a   1.000
_cell.length_b   1.000
_cell.length_c   1.000
_cell.angle_alpha   90.00
_cell.angle_beta   90.00
_cell.angle_gamma   90.00
#
_symmetry.space_group_name_H-M   'P 1'
#
loop_
_entity.id
_entity.type
_entity.pdbx_description
1 polymer ?
#
loop_
_entity_poly.entity_id
_entity_poly.type
_entity_poly.pdbx_seq_one_letter_code
_entity_poly.pdbx_strand_id
1 'polypeptide(L)'
;MDARVFLTLIVLGLTVTPVKAELKSDSRQQIDQRAREVLREWSEECLSFTGVRGEIFRIDYDDVFRIQKHSVGTFGYLGPQHSFFRFSPALKTPDPDYLKKTSDGKPYEYKEGYSEEWRWQKSCVRCIDHKEKKYEEFRVIKPLPPESELKWFDSLRYFTYMDTITLILPGVPDQAKFDEFISDSYLQVMRENETHIWIAGKPKNRRHAANFREFKLYLEKNPWRLRAVQYIHPSGNQSTICHFSKVEFNPLEWEEPDLSGYRNLSERPVIVPWPEKEDTSSIQQEAGAQVNWAAVRIGLSILTMIF
;
A
#
# COMPACT_ATOMS: atom_id res chain seq x y z
N MET A 1 -18.57 -12.52 17.39
CA MET A 1 -17.66 -13.38 16.61
C MET A 1 -16.24 -12.94 16.91
N ASP A 2 -15.38 -13.87 17.32
CA ASP A 2 -14.00 -13.56 17.74
C ASP A 2 -13.16 -13.13 16.53
N ALA A 3 -12.47 -11.99 16.63
CA ALA A 3 -11.58 -11.47 15.58
C ALA A 3 -10.52 -12.50 15.14
N ARG A 4 -10.23 -13.47 16.00
CA ARG A 4 -9.30 -14.60 15.77
C ARG A 4 -9.79 -15.58 14.71
N VAL A 5 -11.08 -15.95 14.72
CA VAL A 5 -11.66 -16.88 13.74
C VAL A 5 -11.77 -16.23 12.35
N PHE A 6 -12.01 -14.91 12.31
CA PHE A 6 -12.04 -14.13 11.08
C PHE A 6 -10.67 -14.00 10.41
N LEU A 7 -9.60 -13.78 11.20
CA LEU A 7 -8.24 -13.65 10.65
C LEU A 7 -7.76 -14.97 10.02
N THR A 8 -8.03 -16.12 10.66
CA THR A 8 -7.64 -17.44 10.13
C THR A 8 -8.36 -17.78 8.83
N LEU A 9 -9.66 -17.47 8.69
CA LEU A 9 -10.43 -17.69 7.46
C LEU A 9 -10.02 -16.75 6.31
N ILE A 10 -9.70 -15.49 6.62
CA ILE A 10 -9.19 -14.53 5.63
C ILE A 10 -7.79 -14.93 5.17
N VAL A 11 -6.90 -15.28 6.10
CA VAL A 11 -5.53 -15.71 5.78
C VAL A 11 -5.57 -17.00 4.96
N LEU A 12 -6.34 -18.02 5.35
CA LEU A 12 -6.49 -19.27 4.56
C LEU A 12 -7.16 -19.07 3.20
N GLY A 13 -8.07 -18.09 3.07
CA GLY A 13 -8.69 -17.76 1.77
C GLY A 13 -7.77 -16.98 0.84
N LEU A 14 -6.78 -16.26 1.39
CA LEU A 14 -5.84 -15.42 0.67
C LEU A 14 -4.48 -16.11 0.45
N THR A 15 -4.13 -17.12 1.25
CA THR A 15 -2.90 -17.90 1.08
C THR A 15 -3.09 -19.07 0.11
N VAL A 16 -2.51 -18.87 -1.08
CA VAL A 16 -1.96 -19.87 -1.99
C VAL A 16 -2.94 -20.77 -2.77
N THR A 17 -3.26 -20.32 -3.98
CA THR A 17 -2.88 -21.04 -5.21
C THR A 17 -2.58 -20.00 -6.29
N PRO A 18 -1.43 -20.05 -6.98
CA PRO A 18 -1.26 -19.28 -8.22
C PRO A 18 -2.36 -19.71 -9.20
N VAL A 19 -2.96 -18.75 -9.90
CA VAL A 19 -3.97 -18.99 -10.93
C VAL A 19 -3.43 -20.05 -11.90
N LYS A 20 -3.94 -21.28 -11.79
CA LYS A 20 -3.56 -22.39 -12.67
C LYS A 20 -4.21 -22.14 -14.02
N ALA A 21 -3.38 -21.96 -15.03
CA ALA A 21 -3.79 -21.58 -16.38
C ALA A 21 -4.33 -22.79 -17.17
N GLU A 22 -5.43 -23.39 -16.73
CA GLU A 22 -6.19 -24.38 -17.51
C GLU A 22 -7.70 -24.20 -17.24
N LEU A 23 -8.24 -23.03 -17.60
CA LEU A 23 -9.67 -22.76 -17.64
C LEU A 23 -10.05 -22.44 -19.09
N LYS A 24 -11.09 -23.11 -19.61
CA LYS A 24 -11.64 -22.85 -20.96
C LYS A 24 -11.96 -21.36 -21.10
N SER A 25 -11.73 -20.78 -22.29
CA SER A 25 -11.91 -19.33 -22.56
C SER A 25 -13.21 -18.77 -22.00
N ASP A 26 -14.31 -19.50 -22.18
CA ASP A 26 -15.65 -19.06 -21.82
C ASP A 26 -15.83 -18.97 -20.29
N SER A 27 -15.26 -19.92 -19.55
CA SER A 27 -15.26 -19.90 -18.08
C SER A 27 -14.43 -18.75 -17.51
N ARG A 28 -13.32 -18.40 -18.16
CA ARG A 28 -12.46 -17.29 -17.72
C ARG A 28 -13.14 -15.94 -17.96
N GLN A 29 -13.84 -15.79 -19.09
CA GLN A 29 -14.59 -14.58 -19.40
C GLN A 29 -15.76 -14.37 -18.43
N GLN A 30 -16.49 -15.44 -18.09
CA GLN A 30 -17.58 -15.36 -17.10
C GLN A 30 -17.07 -14.95 -15.70
N ILE A 31 -15.91 -15.46 -15.27
CA ILE A 31 -15.36 -15.15 -13.95
C ILE A 31 -14.83 -13.70 -13.87
N ASP A 32 -14.21 -13.17 -14.93
CA ASP A 32 -13.82 -11.74 -15.00
C ASP A 32 -15.07 -10.84 -15.00
N GLN A 33 -16.09 -11.21 -15.79
CA GLN A 33 -17.35 -10.47 -15.87
C GLN A 33 -18.04 -10.39 -14.50
N ARG A 34 -18.13 -11.50 -13.75
CA ARG A 34 -18.71 -11.51 -12.40
C ARG A 34 -17.94 -10.62 -11.44
N ALA A 35 -16.61 -10.62 -11.51
CA ALA A 35 -15.78 -9.75 -10.68
C ALA A 35 -16.05 -8.26 -10.97
N ARG A 36 -16.18 -7.89 -12.26
CA ARG A 36 -16.52 -6.52 -12.67
C ARG A 36 -17.91 -6.09 -12.19
N GLU A 37 -18.90 -6.97 -12.31
CA GLU A 37 -20.26 -6.70 -11.84
C GLU A 37 -20.28 -6.39 -10.35
N VAL A 38 -19.66 -7.25 -9.53
CA VAL A 38 -19.59 -7.03 -8.07
C VAL A 38 -18.86 -5.74 -7.72
N LEU A 39 -17.74 -5.45 -8.37
CA LEU A 39 -16.98 -4.23 -8.10
C LEU A 39 -17.75 -2.98 -8.53
N ARG A 40 -18.53 -3.06 -9.61
CA ARG A 40 -19.43 -1.99 -10.03
C ARG A 40 -20.58 -1.79 -9.04
N GLU A 41 -21.28 -2.87 -8.64
CA GLU A 41 -22.34 -2.83 -7.63
C GLU A 41 -21.83 -2.20 -6.32
N TRP A 42 -20.64 -2.61 -5.86
CA TRP A 42 -20.01 -2.03 -4.68
C TRP A 42 -19.69 -0.54 -4.88
N SER A 43 -19.16 -0.14 -6.05
CA SER A 43 -18.88 1.27 -6.35
C SER A 43 -20.15 2.12 -6.38
N GLU A 44 -21.22 1.59 -6.97
CA GLU A 44 -22.55 2.21 -7.06
C GLU A 44 -23.18 2.44 -5.67
N GLU A 45 -23.08 1.46 -4.77
CA GLU A 45 -23.51 1.60 -3.36
C GLU A 45 -22.74 2.69 -2.61
N CYS A 46 -21.54 3.03 -3.09
CA CYS A 46 -20.62 3.95 -2.46
C CYS A 46 -20.58 5.35 -3.09
N LEU A 47 -21.43 5.66 -4.09
CA LEU A 47 -21.40 6.93 -4.84
C LEU A 47 -21.53 8.19 -3.98
N SER A 48 -22.18 8.09 -2.81
CA SER A 48 -22.38 9.22 -1.90
C SER A 48 -21.19 9.48 -0.96
N PHE A 49 -20.17 8.64 -0.98
CA PHE A 49 -19.02 8.75 -0.10
C PHE A 49 -17.88 9.48 -0.81
N THR A 50 -17.44 10.59 -0.23
CA THR A 50 -16.30 11.41 -0.69
C THR A 50 -15.13 11.36 0.29
N GLY A 51 -15.36 10.76 1.46
CA GLY A 51 -14.34 10.54 2.48
C GLY A 51 -14.56 9.23 3.22
N VAL A 52 -13.48 8.72 3.80
CA VAL A 52 -13.50 7.52 4.62
C VAL A 52 -12.45 7.62 5.71
N ARG A 53 -12.77 7.13 6.91
CA ARG A 53 -11.82 6.96 8.01
C ARG A 53 -12.08 5.64 8.70
N GLY A 54 -11.06 5.08 9.34
CA GLY A 54 -11.28 3.92 10.19
C GLY A 54 -10.01 3.40 10.85
N GLU A 55 -10.13 2.21 11.41
CA GLU A 55 -9.02 1.44 11.93
C GLU A 55 -8.50 0.49 10.86
N ILE A 56 -7.19 0.25 10.90
CA ILE A 56 -6.49 -0.65 9.99
C ILE A 56 -5.59 -1.59 10.79
N PHE A 57 -5.65 -2.87 10.45
CA PHE A 57 -4.67 -3.87 10.89
C PHE A 57 -3.87 -4.31 9.66
N ARG A 58 -2.55 -4.13 9.72
CA ARG A 58 -1.63 -4.43 8.63
C ARG A 58 -0.78 -5.64 8.99
N ILE A 59 -0.66 -6.58 8.07
CA ILE A 59 0.28 -7.70 8.14
C ILE A 59 1.20 -7.63 6.93
N ASP A 60 2.51 -7.54 7.15
CA ASP A 60 3.50 -7.68 6.08
C ASP A 60 4.15 -9.05 6.18
N TYR A 61 4.16 -9.79 5.07
CA TYR A 61 4.83 -11.08 4.94
C TYR A 61 6.06 -10.96 4.06
N ASP A 62 7.14 -11.59 4.51
CA ASP A 62 8.34 -11.84 3.75
C ASP A 62 8.55 -13.35 3.63
N ASP A 63 8.38 -13.89 2.43
CA ASP A 63 8.48 -15.32 2.16
C ASP A 63 9.93 -15.80 1.99
N VAL A 64 10.89 -14.88 1.77
CA VAL A 64 12.32 -15.21 1.69
C VAL A 64 12.87 -15.47 3.08
N PHE A 65 12.67 -14.52 3.99
CA PHE A 65 13.14 -14.61 5.37
C PHE A 65 12.12 -15.28 6.29
N ARG A 66 10.93 -15.59 5.79
CA ARG A 66 9.83 -16.22 6.53
C ARG A 66 9.46 -15.39 7.76
N ILE A 67 9.34 -14.09 7.56
CA ILE A 67 9.01 -13.12 8.60
C ILE A 67 7.58 -12.63 8.38
N GLN A 68 6.86 -12.39 9.45
CA GLN A 68 5.64 -11.60 9.42
C GLN A 68 5.68 -10.47 10.45
N LYS A 69 5.19 -9.29 10.06
CA LYS A 69 5.13 -8.09 10.89
C LYS A 69 3.70 -7.62 11.05
N HIS A 70 3.27 -7.30 12.26
CA HIS A 70 1.90 -6.81 12.51
C HIS A 70 1.91 -5.36 13.01
N SER A 71 1.12 -4.52 12.34
CA SER A 71 0.85 -3.15 12.77
C SER A 71 -0.64 -2.92 12.98
N VAL A 72 -0.98 -2.12 13.98
CA VAL A 72 -2.33 -1.57 14.18
C VAL A 72 -2.30 -0.08 13.89
N GLY A 73 -3.41 0.48 13.47
CA GLY A 73 -3.41 1.86 13.06
C GLY A 73 -4.76 2.44 12.72
N THR A 74 -4.70 3.65 12.20
CA THR A 74 -5.85 4.41 11.69
C THR A 74 -5.51 4.95 10.33
N PHE A 75 -6.53 5.08 9.48
CA PHE A 75 -6.40 5.68 8.16
C PHE A 75 -7.52 6.67 7.93
N GLY A 76 -7.27 7.63 7.04
CA GLY A 76 -8.27 8.59 6.60
C GLY A 76 -8.02 9.04 5.18
N TYR A 77 -9.09 9.31 4.46
CA TYR A 77 -9.11 9.96 3.16
C TYR A 77 -10.28 10.95 3.12
N LEU A 78 -9.98 12.18 2.74
CA LEU A 78 -10.91 13.27 2.46
C LEU A 78 -10.49 13.83 1.11
N GLY A 79 -11.22 13.41 0.08
CA GLY A 79 -10.85 13.71 -1.29
C GLY A 79 -11.07 15.17 -1.68
N PRO A 80 -10.27 15.71 -2.62
CA PRO A 80 -8.95 15.24 -3.03
C PRO A 80 -7.83 15.76 -2.10
N GLN A 81 -6.72 15.02 -2.03
CA GLN A 81 -5.42 15.43 -1.46
C GLN A 81 -5.34 15.63 0.06
N HIS A 82 -6.32 15.17 0.84
CA HIS A 82 -6.15 15.07 2.29
C HIS A 82 -6.28 13.61 2.71
N SER A 83 -5.18 12.97 3.08
CA SER A 83 -5.21 11.58 3.56
C SER A 83 -4.11 11.31 4.57
N PHE A 84 -4.29 10.27 5.38
CA PHE A 84 -3.26 9.81 6.29
C PHE A 84 -3.33 8.32 6.57
N PHE A 85 -2.19 7.77 6.99
CA PHE A 85 -2.09 6.50 7.69
C PHE A 85 -1.21 6.69 8.90
N ARG A 86 -1.63 6.13 10.03
CA ARG A 86 -0.83 6.09 11.25
C ARG A 86 -0.76 4.65 11.73
N PHE A 87 0.44 4.11 11.79
CA PHE A 87 0.71 2.78 12.28
C PHE A 87 1.49 2.80 13.58
N SER A 88 1.27 1.79 14.39
CA SER A 88 2.07 1.43 15.54
C SER A 88 2.22 -0.09 15.59
N PRO A 89 3.27 -0.62 16.23
CA PRO A 89 3.39 -2.05 16.46
C PRO A 89 2.14 -2.61 17.15
N ALA A 90 1.70 -3.79 16.74
CA ALA A 90 0.61 -4.46 17.42
C ALA A 90 1.00 -4.75 18.89
N LEU A 91 0.14 -4.35 19.84
CA LEU A 91 0.40 -4.47 21.29
C LEU A 91 0.57 -5.92 21.77
N LYS A 92 0.01 -6.88 21.03
CA LYS A 92 0.03 -8.29 21.40
C LYS A 92 0.69 -9.10 20.31
N THR A 93 1.70 -9.86 20.71
CA THR A 93 2.26 -10.91 19.87
C THR A 93 1.16 -11.93 19.55
N PRO A 94 0.91 -12.25 18.27
CA PRO A 94 0.00 -13.32 17.87
C PRO A 94 0.44 -14.67 18.42
N ASP A 95 -0.53 -15.57 18.65
CA ASP A 95 -0.24 -16.97 18.94
C ASP A 95 0.54 -17.59 17.76
N PRO A 96 1.64 -18.34 18.00
CA PRO A 96 2.37 -19.07 16.98
C PRO A 96 1.49 -19.90 16.03
N ASP A 97 0.36 -20.45 16.52
CA ASP A 97 -0.54 -21.24 15.70
C ASP A 97 -1.31 -20.44 14.64
N TYR A 98 -1.41 -19.12 14.82
CA TYR A 98 -2.04 -18.22 13.86
C TYR A 98 -1.05 -17.53 12.91
N LEU A 99 0.25 -17.81 13.04
CA LEU A 99 1.24 -17.33 12.09
C LEU A 99 1.11 -18.08 10.78
N LYS A 100 1.47 -17.42 9.67
CA LYS A 100 1.60 -18.09 8.38
C LYS A 100 2.55 -19.27 8.54
N LYS A 101 2.16 -20.43 8.02
CA LYS A 101 2.97 -21.64 8.06
C LYS A 101 3.64 -21.85 6.71
N THR A 102 4.87 -22.30 6.73
CA THR A 102 5.61 -22.76 5.56
C THR A 102 5.02 -24.08 5.05
N SER A 103 5.52 -24.54 3.89
CA SER A 103 5.12 -25.85 3.34
C SER A 103 5.48 -27.03 4.24
N ASP A 104 6.52 -26.91 5.08
CA ASP A 104 6.88 -27.88 6.12
C ASP A 104 6.12 -27.67 7.45
N GLY A 105 5.12 -26.79 7.47
CA GLY A 105 4.23 -26.55 8.61
C GLY A 105 4.82 -25.67 9.73
N LYS A 106 6.03 -25.14 9.55
CA LYS A 106 6.66 -24.25 10.54
C LYS A 106 6.08 -22.84 10.46
N PRO A 107 5.79 -22.20 11.60
CA PRO A 107 5.33 -20.82 11.59
C PRO A 107 6.43 -19.86 11.13
N TYR A 108 6.03 -18.75 10.53
CA TYR A 108 6.90 -17.62 10.22
C TYR A 108 7.39 -16.97 11.53
N GLU A 109 8.57 -16.35 11.50
CA GLU A 109 9.06 -15.53 12.60
C GLU A 109 8.20 -14.27 12.73
N TYR A 110 7.68 -14.01 13.93
CA TYR A 110 6.99 -12.76 14.22
C TYR A 110 7.98 -11.64 14.55
N LYS A 111 7.82 -10.49 13.91
CA LYS A 111 8.51 -9.25 14.25
C LYS A 111 7.51 -8.12 14.51
N GLU A 112 7.93 -7.14 15.29
CA GLU A 112 7.14 -5.93 15.51
C GLU A 112 6.93 -5.18 14.18
N GLY A 113 5.73 -4.63 14.02
CA GLY A 113 5.38 -3.80 12.88
C GLY A 113 6.01 -2.42 12.90
N TYR A 114 5.66 -1.63 11.90
CA TYR A 114 6.13 -0.26 11.73
C TYR A 114 5.47 0.71 12.72
N SER A 115 6.23 1.74 13.11
CA SER A 115 5.76 2.90 13.87
C SER A 115 5.96 4.15 13.01
N GLU A 116 5.00 4.44 12.14
CA GLU A 116 5.12 5.51 11.15
C GLU A 116 3.77 6.20 10.95
N GLU A 117 3.79 7.50 10.70
CA GLU A 117 2.63 8.26 10.25
C GLU A 117 2.95 8.96 8.93
N TRP A 118 2.10 8.73 7.94
CA TRP A 118 2.19 9.37 6.63
C TRP A 118 0.96 10.25 6.43
N ARG A 119 1.18 11.49 6.00
CA ARG A 119 0.12 12.44 5.66
C ARG A 119 0.31 13.00 4.26
N TRP A 120 -0.76 13.01 3.49
CA TRP A 120 -0.87 13.70 2.21
C TRP A 120 -1.70 14.95 2.44
N GLN A 121 -1.13 16.11 2.12
CA GLN A 121 -1.74 17.41 2.30
C GLN A 121 -1.49 18.27 1.06
N LYS A 122 -2.45 18.26 0.13
CA LYS A 122 -2.41 19.07 -1.11
C LYS A 122 -1.13 18.86 -1.92
N SER A 123 -0.13 19.72 -1.71
CA SER A 123 1.16 19.72 -2.39
C SER A 123 2.31 19.20 -1.52
N CYS A 124 2.02 18.55 -0.40
CA CYS A 124 3.04 18.02 0.51
C CYS A 124 2.69 16.60 0.96
N VAL A 125 3.71 15.76 1.05
CA VAL A 125 3.64 14.49 1.76
C VAL A 125 4.57 14.59 2.96
N ARG A 126 4.07 14.26 4.15
CA ARG A 126 4.84 14.26 5.40
C ARG A 126 4.95 12.84 5.94
N CYS A 127 6.17 12.43 6.28
CA CYS A 127 6.45 11.21 7.02
C CYS A 127 6.89 11.60 8.44
N ILE A 128 6.24 11.04 9.46
CA ILE A 128 6.47 11.36 10.87
C ILE A 128 6.88 10.08 11.59
N ASP A 129 8.04 10.14 12.24
CA ASP A 129 8.51 9.13 13.18
C ASP A 129 8.23 9.63 14.61
N HIS A 130 7.17 9.09 15.21
CA HIS A 130 6.77 9.44 16.57
C HIS A 130 7.74 8.96 17.65
N LYS A 131 8.48 7.88 17.39
CA LYS A 131 9.45 7.31 18.35
C LYS A 131 10.67 8.20 18.43
N GLU A 132 11.20 8.58 17.28
CA GLU A 132 12.41 9.39 17.17
C GLU A 132 12.15 10.90 17.24
N LYS A 133 10.88 11.32 17.30
CA LYS A 133 10.44 12.72 17.26
C LYS A 133 11.04 13.47 16.06
N LYS A 134 10.96 12.85 14.88
CA LYS A 134 11.48 13.40 13.62
C LYS A 134 10.38 13.39 12.57
N TYR A 135 10.48 14.29 11.60
CA TYR A 135 9.64 14.22 10.41
C TYR A 135 10.38 14.69 9.18
N GLU A 136 9.91 14.22 8.03
CA GLU A 136 10.36 14.60 6.69
C GLU A 136 9.17 15.11 5.89
N GLU A 137 9.37 16.20 5.17
CA GLU A 137 8.41 16.77 4.23
C GLU A 137 8.93 16.69 2.80
N PHE A 138 8.06 16.21 1.91
CA PHE A 138 8.28 16.09 0.48
C PHE A 138 7.29 16.99 -0.25
N ARG A 139 7.78 18.07 -0.85
CA ARG A 139 6.94 18.97 -1.65
C ARG A 139 6.71 18.38 -3.03
N VAL A 140 5.45 18.29 -3.42
CA VAL A 140 4.99 17.89 -4.75
C VAL A 140 5.19 19.07 -5.71
N ILE A 141 6.31 19.07 -6.45
CA ILE A 141 6.62 20.11 -7.45
C ILE A 141 6.01 19.70 -8.80
N LYS A 142 5.12 20.54 -9.36
CA LYS A 142 4.33 20.29 -10.59
C LYS A 142 4.96 20.87 -11.88
N PRO A 143 6.21 20.57 -12.23
CA PRO A 143 6.39 20.16 -13.62
C PRO A 143 6.94 18.75 -13.69
N LEU A 144 6.25 17.90 -14.44
CA LEU A 144 6.82 16.64 -14.87
C LEU A 144 8.00 16.95 -15.81
N PRO A 145 9.24 16.50 -15.52
CA PRO A 145 10.22 16.35 -16.60
C PRO A 145 9.69 15.37 -17.66
N PRO A 146 10.05 15.56 -18.94
CA PRO A 146 9.59 14.71 -20.04
C PRO A 146 9.92 13.23 -19.80
N GLU A 147 9.08 12.35 -20.37
CA GLU A 147 9.14 10.89 -20.21
C GLU A 147 10.51 10.28 -20.60
N SER A 148 11.31 11.01 -21.39
CA SER A 148 12.67 10.65 -21.81
C SER A 148 13.74 10.75 -20.71
N GLU A 149 13.45 11.37 -19.56
CA GLU A 149 14.41 11.54 -18.45
C GLU A 149 14.03 10.69 -17.22
N LEU A 150 13.35 9.57 -17.44
CA LEU A 150 12.97 8.64 -16.36
C LEU A 150 14.21 8.02 -15.70
N LYS A 151 14.65 8.61 -14.59
CA LYS A 151 15.53 7.94 -13.63
C LYS A 151 14.69 7.01 -12.77
N TRP A 152 15.00 5.72 -12.82
CA TRP A 152 14.36 4.63 -12.07
C TRP A 152 14.40 4.75 -10.53
N PHE A 153 15.06 5.78 -10.00
CA PHE A 153 15.20 6.08 -8.57
C PHE A 153 14.45 7.32 -8.09
N ASP A 154 13.59 7.93 -8.91
CA ASP A 154 12.81 9.09 -8.48
C ASP A 154 11.62 8.67 -7.59
N SER A 155 11.94 8.19 -6.37
CA SER A 155 10.97 7.86 -5.34
C SER A 155 10.16 9.07 -4.89
N LEU A 156 10.62 10.31 -5.14
CA LEU A 156 9.81 11.51 -4.91
C LEU A 156 8.62 11.58 -5.87
N ARG A 157 8.78 11.18 -7.14
CA ARG A 157 7.65 11.04 -8.08
C ARG A 157 6.59 10.05 -7.58
N TYR A 158 6.98 8.98 -6.88
CA TYR A 158 6.02 8.03 -6.29
C TYR A 158 5.00 8.75 -5.39
N PHE A 159 5.47 9.67 -4.54
CA PHE A 159 4.63 10.42 -3.61
C PHE A 159 3.80 11.52 -4.28
N THR A 160 4.29 12.12 -5.38
CA THR A 160 3.55 13.16 -6.12
C THR A 160 2.36 12.62 -6.91
N TYR A 161 2.35 11.33 -7.22
CA TYR A 161 1.33 10.64 -8.00
C TYR A 161 0.31 9.86 -7.17
N MET A 162 0.57 9.71 -5.87
CA MET A 162 -0.30 9.00 -4.95
C MET A 162 -1.23 10.03 -4.28
N ASP A 163 -2.42 10.24 -4.85
CA ASP A 163 -3.51 10.91 -4.10
C ASP A 163 -3.98 10.06 -2.89
N THR A 164 -3.53 8.80 -2.79
CA THR A 164 -3.82 7.84 -1.72
C THR A 164 -2.67 6.83 -1.59
N ILE A 165 -2.37 6.36 -0.37
CA ILE A 165 -1.36 5.29 -0.11
C ILE A 165 -1.78 3.93 -0.71
N THR A 166 -3.08 3.72 -0.88
CA THR A 166 -3.69 2.48 -1.38
C THR A 166 -4.68 2.85 -2.48
N LEU A 167 -4.62 2.10 -3.58
CA LEU A 167 -5.51 2.30 -4.73
C LEU A 167 -6.96 1.90 -4.41
N ILE A 168 -7.19 1.17 -3.32
CA ILE A 168 -8.50 0.62 -2.96
C ILE A 168 -8.76 0.89 -1.48
N LEU A 169 -9.77 1.72 -1.22
CA LEU A 169 -10.23 2.07 0.11
C LEU A 169 -11.68 1.62 0.31
N PRO A 170 -12.12 1.36 1.54
CA PRO A 170 -13.54 1.19 1.82
C PRO A 170 -14.33 2.40 1.35
N GLY A 171 -15.49 2.18 0.74
CA GLY A 171 -16.37 3.26 0.32
C GLY A 171 -15.98 3.98 -0.96
N VAL A 172 -14.95 3.52 -1.69
CA VAL A 172 -14.56 4.04 -3.02
C VAL A 172 -14.66 5.58 -3.12
N PRO A 173 -13.97 6.33 -2.24
CA PRO A 173 -14.18 7.78 -2.11
C PRO A 173 -13.63 8.59 -3.31
N ASP A 174 -12.89 7.95 -4.21
CA ASP A 174 -12.43 8.48 -5.49
C ASP A 174 -12.88 7.54 -6.61
N GLN A 175 -14.10 7.77 -7.11
CA GLN A 175 -14.76 6.92 -8.11
C GLN A 175 -13.97 6.88 -9.43
N ALA A 176 -13.50 8.04 -9.91
CA ALA A 176 -12.79 8.12 -11.18
C ALA A 176 -11.49 7.31 -11.16
N LYS A 177 -10.72 7.41 -10.08
CA LYS A 177 -9.48 6.65 -9.92
C LYS A 177 -9.74 5.15 -9.73
N PHE A 178 -10.81 4.80 -9.03
CA PHE A 178 -11.21 3.40 -8.89
C PHE A 178 -11.65 2.79 -10.23
N ASP A 179 -12.49 3.48 -10.99
CA ASP A 179 -12.95 3.04 -12.30
C ASP A 179 -11.79 2.87 -13.29
N GLU A 180 -10.86 3.84 -13.33
CA GLU A 180 -9.61 3.75 -14.09
C GLU A 180 -8.86 2.47 -13.70
N PHE A 181 -8.61 2.29 -12.41
CA PHE A 181 -7.86 1.15 -11.89
C PHE A 181 -8.51 -0.22 -12.19
N ILE A 182 -9.84 -0.34 -12.06
CA ILE A 182 -10.58 -1.57 -12.35
C ILE A 182 -10.65 -1.87 -13.85
N SER A 183 -10.78 -0.83 -14.69
CA SER A 183 -10.74 -0.98 -16.15
C SER A 183 -9.36 -1.48 -16.64
N ASP A 184 -8.30 -0.97 -16.01
CA ASP A 184 -6.90 -1.31 -16.25
C ASP A 184 -6.43 -2.55 -15.49
N SER A 185 -7.34 -3.40 -15.04
CA SER A 185 -7.01 -4.66 -14.35
C SER A 185 -7.61 -5.89 -15.04
N TYR A 186 -6.88 -7.01 -15.02
CA TYR A 186 -7.44 -8.34 -15.23
C TYR A 186 -8.03 -8.81 -13.90
N LEU A 187 -9.27 -9.30 -13.89
CA LEU A 187 -9.97 -9.63 -12.65
C LEU A 187 -10.42 -11.10 -12.65
N GLN A 188 -10.55 -11.66 -11.45
CA GLN A 188 -11.02 -13.01 -11.27
C GLN A 188 -11.68 -13.18 -9.91
N VAL A 189 -12.93 -13.70 -9.88
CA VAL A 189 -13.49 -14.24 -8.64
C VAL A 189 -12.72 -15.51 -8.26
N MET A 190 -12.03 -15.46 -7.13
CA MET A 190 -11.31 -16.62 -6.57
C MET A 190 -12.24 -17.57 -5.83
N ARG A 191 -13.18 -16.98 -5.09
CA ARG A 191 -14.12 -17.68 -4.22
C ARG A 191 -15.33 -16.79 -4.01
N GLU A 192 -16.50 -17.40 -3.95
CA GLU A 192 -17.74 -16.73 -3.58
C GLU A 192 -18.55 -17.68 -2.70
N ASN A 193 -19.16 -17.15 -1.64
CA ASN A 193 -20.16 -17.85 -0.84
C ASN A 193 -21.36 -16.92 -0.60
N GLU A 194 -22.31 -17.34 0.23
CA GLU A 194 -23.54 -16.56 0.49
C GLU A 194 -23.29 -15.19 1.12
N THR A 195 -22.21 -15.04 1.89
CA THR A 195 -21.95 -13.84 2.71
C THR A 195 -20.74 -13.04 2.24
N HIS A 196 -19.87 -13.62 1.40
CA HIS A 196 -18.59 -13.04 1.05
C HIS A 196 -18.15 -13.40 -0.37
N ILE A 197 -17.25 -12.59 -0.91
CA ILE A 197 -16.57 -12.82 -2.18
C ILE A 197 -15.10 -12.40 -2.08
N TRP A 198 -14.25 -13.17 -2.75
CA TRP A 198 -12.83 -12.92 -2.89
C TRP A 198 -12.52 -12.70 -4.36
N ILE A 199 -11.96 -11.54 -4.68
CA ILE A 199 -11.60 -11.15 -6.05
C ILE A 199 -10.10 -10.95 -6.12
N ALA A 200 -9.41 -11.60 -7.05
CA ALA A 200 -8.03 -11.27 -7.40
C ALA A 200 -8.02 -10.34 -8.62
N GLY A 201 -7.00 -9.49 -8.68
CA GLY A 201 -6.74 -8.65 -9.83
C GLY A 201 -5.26 -8.47 -10.13
N LYS A 202 -4.94 -8.24 -11.40
CA LYS A 202 -3.58 -7.93 -11.86
C LYS A 202 -3.61 -6.68 -12.72
N PRO A 203 -2.76 -5.68 -12.45
CA PRO A 203 -2.72 -4.48 -13.27
C PRO A 203 -2.23 -4.78 -14.69
N LYS A 204 -2.90 -4.19 -15.69
CA LYS A 204 -2.47 -4.14 -17.10
C LYS A 204 -1.48 -3.00 -17.31
N ASN A 205 -1.72 -1.87 -16.64
CA ASN A 205 -0.90 -0.66 -16.74
C ASN A 205 0.44 -0.84 -16.02
N ARG A 206 1.55 -0.52 -16.70
CA ARG A 206 2.91 -0.61 -16.16
C ARG A 206 3.10 0.22 -14.89
N ARG A 207 2.44 1.38 -14.79
CA ARG A 207 2.51 2.26 -13.61
C ARG A 207 1.97 1.57 -12.37
N HIS A 208 0.87 0.83 -12.47
CA HIS A 208 0.32 0.08 -11.35
C HIS A 208 1.10 -1.21 -11.08
N ALA A 209 1.58 -1.88 -12.14
CA ALA A 209 2.40 -3.08 -12.03
C ALA A 209 3.74 -2.84 -11.30
N ALA A 210 4.24 -1.60 -11.29
CA ALA A 210 5.41 -1.21 -10.51
C ALA A 210 5.18 -1.27 -8.99
N ASN A 211 3.92 -1.19 -8.54
CA ASN A 211 3.56 -1.14 -7.12
C ASN A 211 3.20 -2.52 -6.57
N PHE A 212 2.55 -3.34 -7.37
CA PHE A 212 2.21 -4.71 -7.01
C PHE A 212 2.00 -5.56 -8.26
N ARG A 213 2.30 -6.85 -8.14
CA ARG A 213 2.08 -7.83 -9.20
C ARG A 213 0.62 -8.28 -9.25
N GLU A 214 -0.02 -8.37 -8.09
CA GLU A 214 -1.38 -8.86 -7.91
C GLU A 214 -1.98 -8.22 -6.67
N PHE A 215 -3.30 -7.99 -6.69
CA PHE A 215 -4.06 -7.59 -5.51
C PHE A 215 -5.22 -8.55 -5.30
N LYS A 216 -5.69 -8.66 -4.06
CA LYS A 216 -6.87 -9.44 -3.71
C LYS A 216 -7.78 -8.64 -2.80
N LEU A 217 -9.07 -8.74 -3.04
CA LEU A 217 -10.13 -8.05 -2.34
C LEU A 217 -10.97 -9.07 -1.60
N TYR A 218 -11.31 -8.74 -0.37
CA TYR A 218 -12.26 -9.48 0.44
C TYR A 218 -13.44 -8.57 0.76
N LEU A 219 -14.58 -8.88 0.16
CA LEU A 219 -15.82 -8.13 0.31
C LEU A 219 -16.86 -8.99 1.03
N GLU A 220 -17.51 -8.41 2.01
CA GLU A 220 -18.74 -8.94 2.61
C GLU A 220 -19.95 -8.44 1.81
N LYS A 221 -20.98 -9.27 1.69
CA LYS A 221 -22.23 -9.02 0.98
C LYS A 221 -23.29 -8.44 1.94
N ASN A 222 -24.24 -7.71 1.39
CA ASN A 222 -25.48 -7.27 2.04
C ASN A 222 -25.26 -6.48 3.36
N PRO A 223 -24.78 -5.22 3.28
CA PRO A 223 -24.38 -4.49 2.07
C PRO A 223 -22.94 -4.79 1.66
N TRP A 224 -22.52 -4.34 0.47
CA TRP A 224 -21.13 -4.51 0.04
C TRP A 224 -20.18 -3.75 0.97
N ARG A 225 -19.24 -4.49 1.59
CA ARG A 225 -18.23 -3.91 2.49
C ARG A 225 -16.86 -4.49 2.21
N LEU A 226 -15.91 -3.64 1.82
CA LEU A 226 -14.51 -4.02 1.77
C LEU A 226 -13.99 -4.28 3.19
N ARG A 227 -13.62 -5.52 3.46
CA ARG A 227 -13.09 -5.96 4.77
C ARG A 227 -11.57 -6.05 4.77
N ALA A 228 -10.99 -6.49 3.66
CA ALA A 228 -9.54 -6.54 3.54
C ALA A 228 -9.07 -6.39 2.08
N VAL A 229 -7.83 -5.93 1.94
CA VAL A 229 -7.08 -5.95 0.69
C VAL A 229 -5.74 -6.64 0.95
N GLN A 230 -5.30 -7.49 0.03
CA GLN A 230 -3.93 -7.99 0.00
C GLN A 230 -3.24 -7.46 -1.26
N TYR A 231 -2.03 -6.95 -1.11
CA TYR A 231 -1.13 -6.62 -2.22
C TYR A 231 0.02 -7.62 -2.23
N ILE A 232 0.26 -8.23 -3.37
CA ILE A 232 1.44 -9.08 -3.62
C ILE A 232 2.46 -8.22 -4.34
N HIS A 233 3.61 -8.03 -3.71
CA HIS A 233 4.67 -7.14 -4.21
C HIS A 233 5.21 -7.59 -5.57
N PRO A 234 5.84 -6.69 -6.35
CA PRO A 234 6.35 -7.01 -7.69
C PRO A 234 7.24 -8.25 -7.74
N SER A 235 8.07 -8.47 -6.71
CA SER A 235 8.93 -9.65 -6.56
C SER A 235 8.15 -10.95 -6.41
N GLY A 236 6.91 -10.89 -5.90
CA GLY A 236 6.08 -12.05 -5.55
C GLY A 236 6.49 -12.75 -4.25
N ASN A 237 7.60 -12.36 -3.62
CA ASN A 237 8.08 -12.97 -2.37
C ASN A 237 7.61 -12.22 -1.13
N GLN A 238 6.89 -11.13 -1.30
CA GLN A 238 6.31 -10.39 -0.20
C GLN A 238 4.85 -10.10 -0.47
N SER A 239 4.09 -9.93 0.60
CA SER A 239 2.73 -9.41 0.49
C SER A 239 2.33 -8.60 1.71
N THR A 240 1.46 -7.62 1.51
CA THR A 240 0.89 -6.80 2.58
C THR A 240 -0.61 -7.01 2.61
N ILE A 241 -1.17 -7.34 3.77
CA ILE A 241 -2.60 -7.43 4.02
C ILE A 241 -3.02 -6.23 4.87
N CYS A 242 -4.08 -5.54 4.43
CA CYS A 242 -4.73 -4.46 5.17
C CYS A 242 -6.16 -4.89 5.49
N HIS A 243 -6.48 -5.07 6.76
CA HIS A 243 -7.83 -5.34 7.24
C HIS A 243 -8.44 -4.06 7.83
N PHE A 244 -9.66 -3.74 7.42
CA PHE A 244 -10.35 -2.50 7.79
C PHE A 244 -11.45 -2.77 8.82
N SER A 245 -11.49 -1.95 9.86
CA SER A 245 -12.54 -1.99 10.90
C SER A 245 -12.97 -0.60 11.32
N LYS A 246 -14.15 -0.52 11.95
CA LYS A 246 -14.75 0.76 12.41
C LYS A 246 -14.73 1.84 11.32
N VAL A 247 -15.11 1.45 10.11
CA VAL A 247 -15.12 2.32 8.94
C VAL A 247 -16.27 3.32 9.07
N GLU A 248 -15.93 4.59 8.94
CA GLU A 248 -16.82 5.74 8.91
C GLU A 248 -16.73 6.40 7.53
N PHE A 249 -17.86 6.69 6.91
CA PHE A 249 -17.94 7.39 5.63
C PHE A 249 -18.29 8.85 5.84
N ASN A 250 -17.73 9.71 4.99
CA ASN A 250 -17.85 11.17 5.07
C ASN A 250 -17.53 11.72 6.48
N PRO A 251 -16.36 11.37 7.04
CA PRO A 251 -15.95 11.88 8.35
C PRO A 251 -15.74 13.40 8.27
N LEU A 252 -15.80 14.06 9.43
CA LEU A 252 -15.34 15.44 9.55
C LEU A 252 -13.82 15.52 9.29
N GLU A 253 -13.37 16.70 8.86
CA GLU A 253 -11.95 17.01 8.75
C GLU A 253 -11.24 16.78 10.09
N TRP A 254 -10.11 16.10 10.05
CA TRP A 254 -9.31 15.82 11.23
C TRP A 254 -8.23 16.88 11.42
N GLU A 255 -7.80 17.03 12.68
CA GLU A 255 -6.72 17.93 13.02
C GLU A 255 -5.36 17.38 12.56
N GLU A 256 -4.47 18.32 12.29
CA GLU A 256 -3.05 18.04 12.04
C GLU A 256 -2.31 17.70 13.32
N PRO A 257 -1.30 16.82 13.27
CA PRO A 257 -0.60 16.41 14.46
C PRO A 257 0.24 17.60 14.95
N ASP A 258 0.25 17.84 16.25
CA ASP A 258 1.16 18.81 16.84
C ASP A 258 2.60 18.30 16.71
N LEU A 259 3.38 18.98 15.87
CA LEU A 259 4.79 18.68 15.63
C LEU A 259 5.72 19.55 16.47
N SER A 260 5.19 20.29 17.44
CA SER A 260 6.00 21.02 18.42
C SER A 260 6.97 20.06 19.12
N GLY A 261 8.28 20.36 19.01
CA GLY A 261 9.34 19.52 19.55
C GLY A 261 9.79 18.35 18.65
N TYR A 262 9.24 18.21 17.45
CA TYR A 262 9.79 17.30 16.44
C TYR A 262 10.90 17.99 15.64
N ARG A 263 11.92 17.23 15.26
CA ARG A 263 12.99 17.71 14.38
C ARG A 263 12.61 17.52 12.91
N ASN A 264 12.52 18.60 12.15
CA ASN A 264 12.37 18.56 10.70
C ASN A 264 13.69 18.15 10.04
N LEU A 265 13.69 17.04 9.31
CA LEU A 265 14.87 16.56 8.59
C LEU A 265 14.99 17.16 7.18
N SER A 266 13.93 17.79 6.67
CA SER A 266 13.92 18.47 5.36
C SER A 266 14.58 19.85 5.37
N GLU A 267 14.97 20.38 6.54
CA GLU A 267 15.65 21.68 6.69
C GLU A 267 17.09 21.73 6.14
N ARG A 268 17.61 20.61 5.63
CA ARG A 268 18.77 20.65 4.73
C ARG A 268 18.25 20.63 3.30
N PRO A 269 18.31 21.76 2.55
CA PRO A 269 18.08 21.69 1.13
C PRO A 269 19.10 20.71 0.55
N VAL A 270 18.60 19.64 -0.07
CA VAL A 270 19.43 18.84 -0.95
C VAL A 270 19.67 19.69 -2.20
N ILE A 271 20.64 20.60 -2.12
CA ILE A 271 21.27 21.15 -3.31
C ILE A 271 22.08 19.97 -3.86
N VAL A 272 21.53 19.24 -4.83
CA VAL A 272 22.36 18.42 -5.70
C VAL A 272 23.03 19.42 -6.63
N PRO A 273 24.33 19.73 -6.48
CA PRO A 273 25.02 20.43 -7.56
C PRO A 273 24.88 19.55 -8.80
N TRP A 274 24.18 20.07 -9.80
CA TRP A 274 24.23 19.49 -11.13
C TRP A 274 25.71 19.44 -11.51
N PRO A 275 26.24 18.33 -12.05
CA PRO A 275 27.55 18.40 -12.66
C PRO A 275 27.42 19.41 -13.81
N GLU A 276 27.92 20.62 -13.59
CA GLU A 276 28.41 21.43 -14.69
C GLU A 276 29.34 20.50 -15.48
N LYS A 277 29.23 20.53 -16.79
CA LYS A 277 30.09 19.74 -17.68
C LYS A 277 31.54 20.13 -17.38
N GLU A 278 32.17 19.46 -16.44
CA GLU A 278 33.61 19.42 -16.37
C GLU A 278 34.02 18.63 -17.60
N ASP A 279 34.72 19.34 -18.49
CA ASP A 279 35.46 18.75 -19.58
C ASP A 279 36.18 17.51 -19.06
N THR A 280 35.91 16.37 -19.69
CA THR A 280 36.58 15.11 -19.43
C THR A 280 38.05 15.21 -19.85
N SER A 281 38.87 15.84 -19.02
CA SER A 281 40.31 15.71 -19.04
C SER A 281 40.84 15.98 -17.63
N SER A 282 41.35 14.94 -16.97
CA SER A 282 41.74 14.87 -15.56
C SER A 282 40.52 14.81 -14.63
N ILE A 283 40.31 13.76 -13.83
CA ILE A 283 41.13 13.41 -12.68
C ILE A 283 40.90 11.92 -12.35
N GLN A 284 41.99 11.13 -12.41
CA GLN A 284 42.20 10.04 -11.46
C GLN A 284 42.56 10.69 -10.11
N GLN A 285 42.09 10.09 -9.01
CA GLN A 285 42.31 10.46 -7.60
C GLN A 285 41.27 11.41 -7.01
N GLU A 286 40.22 10.83 -6.43
CA GLU A 286 39.93 10.87 -4.97
C GLU A 286 38.57 10.19 -4.74
N ALA A 287 38.59 8.86 -4.66
CA ALA A 287 37.44 8.07 -4.22
C ALA A 287 37.32 8.18 -2.68
N GLY A 288 36.64 9.24 -2.24
CA GLY A 288 36.36 9.51 -0.84
C GLY A 288 35.07 10.29 -0.63
N ALA A 289 34.03 10.04 -1.44
CA ALA A 289 32.76 10.73 -1.30
C ALA A 289 31.85 10.04 -0.28
N GLN A 290 31.50 10.80 0.77
CA GLN A 290 30.44 10.52 1.74
C GLN A 290 29.16 10.04 1.04
N VAL A 291 28.85 8.76 1.22
CA VAL A 291 27.53 8.21 0.89
C VAL A 291 26.49 8.85 1.83
N ASN A 292 25.52 9.56 1.26
CA ASN A 292 24.40 10.13 2.00
C ASN A 292 23.43 9.01 2.43
N TRP A 293 23.64 8.49 3.63
CA TRP A 293 22.85 7.41 4.23
C TRP A 293 21.36 7.74 4.42
N ALA A 294 20.92 9.01 4.33
CA ALA A 294 19.51 9.38 4.43
C ALA A 294 18.71 9.06 3.16
N ALA A 295 19.26 9.35 1.98
CA ALA A 295 18.67 8.95 0.69
C ALA A 295 18.70 7.42 0.52
N VAL A 296 19.76 6.77 1.00
CA VAL A 296 19.86 5.30 1.06
C VAL A 296 18.84 4.72 2.04
N ARG A 297 18.53 5.37 3.16
CA ARG A 297 17.47 4.94 4.09
C ARG A 297 16.06 5.13 3.54
N ILE A 298 15.77 6.20 2.80
CA ILE A 298 14.46 6.36 2.14
C ILE A 298 14.31 5.32 1.03
N GLY A 299 15.37 5.11 0.24
CA GLY A 299 15.47 4.01 -0.70
C GLY A 299 15.31 2.65 -0.01
N LEU A 300 15.94 2.40 1.14
CA LEU A 300 15.86 1.13 1.88
C LEU A 300 14.54 0.93 2.62
N SER A 301 13.92 1.97 3.17
CA SER A 301 12.63 1.88 3.87
C SER A 301 11.50 1.63 2.88
N ILE A 302 11.57 2.27 1.70
CA ILE A 302 10.68 2.04 0.56
C ILE A 302 11.01 0.70 -0.11
N LEU A 303 12.30 0.33 -0.20
CA LEU A 303 12.68 -1.03 -0.58
C LEU A 303 12.10 -2.02 0.44
N THR A 304 12.14 -1.82 1.76
CA THR A 304 11.51 -2.76 2.71
C THR A 304 9.98 -2.69 2.76
N MET A 305 9.36 -1.76 2.02
CA MET A 305 7.95 -1.85 1.67
C MET A 305 7.72 -2.63 0.37
N ILE A 306 8.77 -3.03 -0.38
CA ILE A 306 8.74 -3.69 -1.70
C ILE A 306 9.68 -4.95 -1.80
N PHE A 307 10.58 -5.18 -0.83
CA PHE A 307 11.66 -6.19 -0.77
C PHE A 307 11.79 -6.87 0.57
#